data_AF-A0A3B0K338-F1
#
_entry.id   AF-A0A3B0K338-F1
#
_cell.length_a   1.000
_cell.length_b   1.000
_cell.length_c   1.000
_cell.angle_alpha   90.00
_cell.angle_beta   90.00
_cell.angle_gamma   90.00
#
_symmetry.space_group_name_H-M   'P 1'
#
loop_
_entity.id
_entity.type
_entity.pdbx_description
1 polymer ?
#
loop_
_entity_poly.entity_id
_entity_poly.type
_entity_poly.pdbx_seq_one_letter_code
_entity_poly.pdbx_strand_id
1 'polypeptide(L)'
;MQIMYYCGLIVLLLAGYCLAEELLELSCTSDVQCHQFERGRCLNSTCHCTARDSGERVDCRPMEQKVTNIIGGHCPCLQPHAECNKKLDQCTCSSGFLPSEDKRRCVAERVPLDERCEFHRQCQLSDKFSSCHSSQNRCLCRTNFESHQGRCLAVLESNCVNDTDCGSCGASLCLPKLKKCGCAVNYVHNRNMTMCITGSDYGDGCESSTACQVSLGAGGQCQDHRCTCRSTHYPRMVANTSPKEEETVDSHQLKRISCEPTVPFGAYCRIDSDCQMHPLMAEDAEQPLPPSAMECKWGECRCTAHHSVRDNQCVRESGGSTSIPSTLWVGLLIHTSLILY
;
A
#
# COMPACT_ATOMS: atom_id res chain seq x y z
N MET A 1 14.02 68.81 -54.38
CA MET A 1 13.12 67.77 -54.91
C MET A 1 13.54 66.38 -54.39
N GLN A 2 13.56 66.19 -53.06
CA GLN A 2 14.13 65.01 -52.39
C GLN A 2 13.33 64.53 -51.16
N ILE A 3 12.19 65.18 -50.86
CA ILE A 3 11.39 64.89 -49.66
C ILE A 3 10.23 63.91 -49.95
N MET A 4 9.91 63.65 -51.22
CA MET A 4 8.80 62.79 -51.61
C MET A 4 9.12 61.28 -51.70
N TYR A 5 10.37 60.87 -51.47
CA TYR A 5 10.76 59.45 -51.55
C TYR A 5 10.75 58.72 -50.20
N TYR A 6 10.71 59.44 -49.08
CA TYR A 6 10.77 58.82 -47.74
C TYR A 6 9.40 58.43 -47.16
N CYS A 7 8.29 59.05 -47.59
CA CYS A 7 6.96 58.63 -47.15
C CYS A 7 6.47 57.34 -47.83
N GLY A 8 6.97 57.00 -49.03
CA GLY A 8 6.60 55.75 -49.71
C GLY A 8 7.21 54.50 -49.10
N LEU A 9 8.41 54.62 -48.50
CA LEU A 9 9.12 53.47 -47.93
C LEU A 9 8.65 53.10 -46.51
N ILE A 10 8.10 54.07 -45.77
CA ILE A 10 7.60 53.83 -44.40
C ILE A 10 6.22 53.15 -44.41
N VAL A 11 5.40 53.35 -45.46
CA VAL A 11 4.09 52.68 -45.58
C VAL A 11 4.24 51.20 -45.97
N LEU A 12 5.34 50.81 -46.64
CA LEU A 12 5.60 49.41 -47.00
C LEU A 12 6.14 48.54 -45.85
N LEU A 13 6.67 49.13 -44.78
CA LEU A 13 7.17 48.38 -43.60
C LEU A 13 6.10 48.13 -42.52
N LEU A 14 4.93 48.77 -42.60
CA LEU A 14 3.82 48.58 -41.64
C LEU A 14 2.77 47.57 -42.09
N ALA A 15 2.79 47.12 -43.35
CA ALA A 15 1.87 46.10 -43.86
C ALA A 15 2.34 44.65 -43.63
N GLY A 16 3.55 44.45 -43.07
CA GLY A 16 4.12 43.13 -42.79
C GLY A 16 3.72 42.52 -41.45
N TYR A 17 3.01 43.26 -40.59
CA TYR A 17 2.47 42.75 -39.33
C TYR A 17 1.01 42.31 -39.52
N CYS A 18 0.75 41.49 -40.54
CA CYS A 18 -0.47 40.68 -40.57
C CYS A 18 -0.32 39.57 -39.53
N LEU A 19 -0.91 39.82 -38.36
CA LEU A 19 -1.54 38.88 -37.44
C LEU A 19 -1.45 37.41 -37.87
N ALA A 20 -0.35 36.73 -37.55
CA ALA A 20 -0.31 35.27 -37.46
C ALA A 20 -0.99 34.82 -36.14
N GLU A 21 -2.22 35.28 -35.92
CA GLU A 21 -3.14 34.77 -34.90
C GLU A 21 -4.34 34.07 -35.57
N GLU A 22 -4.27 33.81 -36.89
CA GLU A 22 -5.18 32.90 -37.56
C GLU A 22 -4.78 31.46 -37.22
N LEU A 23 -5.44 30.97 -36.18
CA LEU A 23 -6.10 29.66 -36.19
C LEU A 23 -5.24 28.52 -36.71
N LEU A 24 -4.62 27.79 -35.77
CA LEU A 24 -4.48 26.34 -35.93
C LEU A 24 -5.90 25.79 -36.18
N GLU A 25 -6.32 25.66 -37.45
CA GLU A 25 -7.51 24.92 -37.81
C GLU A 25 -7.31 23.49 -37.30
N LEU A 26 -8.04 23.15 -36.25
CA LEU A 26 -8.02 21.87 -35.56
C LEU A 26 -8.61 20.79 -36.47
N SER A 27 -7.86 20.43 -37.50
CA SER A 27 -8.23 19.38 -38.44
C SER A 27 -8.14 18.02 -37.78
N CYS A 28 -9.09 17.15 -38.11
CA CYS A 28 -9.18 15.81 -37.55
C CYS A 28 -9.67 14.81 -38.61
N THR A 29 -9.36 13.53 -38.41
CA THR A 29 -9.85 12.39 -39.19
C THR A 29 -10.63 11.42 -38.31
N SER A 30 -10.51 11.53 -36.99
CA SER A 30 -11.25 10.73 -36.01
C SER A 30 -11.47 11.51 -34.72
N ASP A 31 -12.46 11.09 -33.93
CA ASP A 31 -12.76 11.67 -32.61
C ASP A 31 -11.57 11.60 -31.65
N VAL A 32 -10.66 10.64 -31.85
CA VAL A 32 -9.47 10.46 -31.01
C VAL A 32 -8.56 11.69 -31.02
N GLN A 33 -8.45 12.37 -32.16
CA GLN A 33 -7.63 13.59 -32.28
C GLN A 33 -8.27 14.80 -31.58
N CYS A 34 -9.58 14.75 -31.30
CA CYS A 34 -10.30 15.80 -30.59
C CYS A 34 -10.42 15.55 -29.08
N HIS A 35 -9.92 14.41 -28.56
CA HIS A 35 -9.97 14.07 -27.12
C HIS A 35 -9.20 15.05 -26.22
N GLN A 36 -8.28 15.84 -26.79
CA GLN A 36 -7.57 16.88 -26.06
C GLN A 36 -8.44 18.10 -25.70
N PHE A 37 -9.65 18.20 -26.25
CA PHE A 37 -10.60 19.27 -25.95
C PHE A 37 -11.79 18.75 -25.14
N GLU A 38 -12.36 19.60 -24.30
CA GLU A 38 -13.58 19.24 -23.58
C GLU A 38 -14.71 18.93 -24.56
N ARG A 39 -15.13 17.66 -24.59
CA ARG A 39 -16.24 17.18 -25.44
C ARG A 39 -16.02 17.47 -26.93
N GLY A 40 -14.76 17.43 -27.37
CA GLY A 40 -14.40 17.51 -28.78
C GLY A 40 -14.83 16.24 -29.53
N ARG A 41 -15.48 16.42 -30.68
CA ARG A 41 -15.75 15.37 -31.68
C ARG A 41 -15.28 15.82 -33.04
N CYS A 42 -14.88 14.87 -33.87
CA CYS A 42 -14.47 15.16 -35.22
C CYS A 42 -15.68 15.19 -36.16
N LEU A 43 -16.03 16.38 -36.65
CA LEU A 43 -17.11 16.57 -37.61
C LEU A 43 -16.58 17.34 -38.82
N ASN A 44 -16.82 16.81 -40.02
CA ASN A 44 -16.38 17.41 -41.29
C ASN A 44 -14.90 17.80 -41.29
N SER A 45 -14.06 16.91 -40.78
CA SER A 45 -12.62 17.10 -40.66
C SER A 45 -12.17 18.24 -39.74
N THR A 46 -13.06 18.72 -38.84
CA THR A 46 -12.72 19.74 -37.83
C THR A 46 -13.20 19.31 -36.44
N CYS A 47 -12.46 19.67 -35.39
CA CYS A 47 -12.90 19.41 -34.02
C CYS A 47 -14.04 20.36 -33.61
N HIS A 48 -15.18 19.80 -33.25
CA HIS A 48 -16.34 20.50 -32.74
C HIS A 48 -16.53 20.21 -31.25
N CYS A 49 -16.65 21.26 -30.43
CA CYS A 49 -16.93 21.16 -29.01
C CYS A 49 -18.35 21.66 -28.70
N THR A 50 -19.00 21.00 -27.73
CA THR A 50 -20.42 21.26 -27.40
C THR A 50 -20.60 21.61 -25.93
N ALA A 51 -21.50 22.56 -25.65
CA ALA A 51 -21.88 22.95 -24.28
C ALA A 51 -22.59 21.80 -23.53
N ARG A 52 -22.58 21.85 -22.18
CA ARG A 52 -22.83 20.67 -21.32
C ARG A 52 -24.27 20.17 -21.35
N ASP A 53 -25.17 21.05 -21.77
CA ASP A 53 -26.62 20.82 -21.69
C ASP A 53 -27.37 21.25 -22.96
N SER A 54 -26.81 22.12 -23.80
CA SER A 54 -27.51 22.68 -24.97
C SER A 54 -27.14 22.00 -26.31
N GLY A 55 -26.05 21.25 -26.36
CA GLY A 55 -25.49 20.73 -27.63
C GLY A 55 -25.00 21.84 -28.58
N GLU A 56 -25.04 23.11 -28.14
CA GLU A 56 -24.63 24.26 -28.93
C GLU A 56 -23.12 24.25 -29.11
N ARG A 57 -22.66 24.65 -30.31
CA ARG A 57 -21.25 24.75 -30.63
C ARG A 57 -20.62 25.84 -29.77
N VAL A 58 -19.57 25.47 -29.05
CA VAL A 58 -18.74 26.40 -28.26
C VAL A 58 -17.30 26.31 -28.74
N ASP A 59 -16.53 27.35 -28.45
CA ASP A 59 -15.09 27.33 -28.69
C ASP A 59 -14.44 26.17 -27.93
N CYS A 60 -13.66 25.37 -28.66
CA CYS A 60 -12.95 24.25 -28.08
C CYS A 60 -11.91 24.74 -27.08
N ARG A 61 -12.15 24.46 -25.80
CA ARG A 61 -11.16 24.65 -24.75
C ARG A 61 -10.38 23.36 -24.58
N PRO A 62 -9.04 23.42 -24.45
CA PRO A 62 -8.25 22.27 -24.04
C PRO A 62 -8.89 21.66 -22.79
N MET A 63 -8.94 20.34 -22.73
CA MET A 63 -9.42 19.63 -21.56
C MET A 63 -8.50 20.07 -20.42
N GLU A 64 -9.05 20.82 -19.45
CA GLU A 64 -8.34 21.09 -18.22
C GLU A 64 -8.17 19.74 -17.53
N GLN A 65 -7.03 19.09 -17.75
CA GLN A 65 -6.59 18.01 -16.89
C GLN A 65 -6.45 18.64 -15.52
N LYS A 66 -7.49 18.51 -14.71
CA LYS A 66 -7.43 18.85 -13.30
C LYS A 66 -6.29 18.01 -12.75
N VAL A 67 -5.12 18.63 -12.60
CA VAL A 67 -3.97 18.03 -11.95
C VAL A 67 -4.45 17.68 -10.56
N THR A 68 -4.73 16.40 -10.35
CA THR A 68 -5.25 15.93 -9.08
C THR A 68 -4.08 15.93 -8.12
N ASN A 69 -4.16 16.75 -7.07
CA ASN A 69 -3.22 16.68 -5.95
C ASN A 69 -3.45 15.43 -5.08
N ILE A 70 -3.79 14.29 -5.70
CA ILE A 70 -4.12 13.03 -5.06
C ILE A 70 -3.14 11.97 -5.58
N ILE A 71 -2.51 11.22 -4.67
CA ILE A 71 -1.69 10.05 -4.98
C ILE A 71 -2.58 8.95 -5.57
N GLY A 72 -2.15 8.35 -6.69
CA GLY A 72 -2.94 7.51 -7.58
C GLY A 72 -3.59 8.26 -8.75
N GLY A 73 -3.54 9.60 -8.75
CA GLY A 73 -4.01 10.45 -9.85
C GLY A 73 -3.04 10.49 -11.04
N HIS A 74 -3.41 11.20 -12.12
CA HIS A 74 -2.60 11.28 -13.35
C HIS A 74 -1.35 12.15 -13.19
N CYS A 75 -0.33 11.89 -14.01
CA CYS A 75 0.85 12.75 -14.08
C CYS A 75 0.55 14.10 -14.76
N PRO A 76 1.29 15.20 -14.46
CA PRO A 76 2.45 15.29 -13.57
C PRO A 76 2.09 15.42 -12.08
N CYS A 77 3.00 14.95 -11.23
CA CYS A 77 2.83 14.97 -9.77
C CYS A 77 3.39 16.26 -9.17
N LEU A 78 2.61 16.94 -8.33
CA LEU A 78 2.99 18.21 -7.71
C LEU A 78 3.40 18.07 -6.25
N GLN A 79 3.11 16.92 -5.64
CA GLN A 79 3.31 16.67 -4.22
C GLN A 79 4.78 16.32 -3.92
N PRO A 80 5.32 16.76 -2.78
CA PRO A 80 6.64 16.32 -2.33
C PRO A 80 6.71 14.80 -2.20
N HIS A 81 7.83 14.22 -2.63
CA HIS A 81 8.07 12.78 -2.62
C HIS A 81 7.09 11.95 -3.46
N ALA A 82 6.32 12.58 -4.35
CA ALA A 82 5.57 11.88 -5.38
C ALA A 82 6.39 11.77 -6.67
N GLU A 83 6.33 10.61 -7.31
CA GLU A 83 6.98 10.31 -8.57
C GLU A 83 5.95 9.82 -9.58
N CYS A 84 6.09 10.24 -10.84
CA CYS A 84 5.24 9.78 -11.93
C CYS A 84 5.68 8.37 -12.39
N ASN A 85 4.84 7.38 -12.15
CA ASN A 85 4.98 6.06 -12.74
C ASN A 85 4.53 6.10 -14.21
N LYS A 86 5.49 6.30 -15.12
CA LYS A 86 5.25 6.42 -16.57
C LYS A 86 4.53 5.22 -17.21
N LYS A 87 4.59 4.02 -16.60
CA LYS A 87 3.90 2.84 -17.12
C LYS A 87 2.40 2.89 -16.86
N LEU A 88 2.02 3.43 -15.71
CA LEU A 88 0.62 3.53 -15.27
C LEU A 88 0.03 4.92 -15.52
N ASP A 89 0.86 5.88 -15.93
CA ASP A 89 0.55 7.31 -16.04
C ASP A 89 -0.04 7.88 -14.74
N GLN A 90 0.55 7.49 -13.61
CA GLN A 90 0.01 7.80 -12.28
C GLN A 90 1.06 8.27 -11.29
N CYS A 91 0.63 9.11 -10.35
CA CYS A 91 1.42 9.56 -9.23
C CYS A 91 1.49 8.52 -8.12
N THR A 92 2.71 8.11 -7.79
CA THR A 92 3.00 7.19 -6.68
C THR A 92 3.96 7.85 -5.70
N CYS A 93 3.92 7.49 -4.43
CA CYS A 93 4.95 7.93 -3.49
C CYS A 93 6.29 7.24 -3.80
N SER A 94 7.37 8.00 -3.65
CA SER A 94 8.74 7.51 -3.82
C SER A 94 9.08 6.45 -2.77
N SER A 95 10.22 5.78 -2.96
CA SER A 95 10.66 4.73 -2.04
C SER A 95 10.85 5.27 -0.60
N GLY A 96 10.35 4.53 0.38
CA GLY A 96 10.34 4.93 1.78
C GLY A 96 9.19 5.88 2.17
N PHE A 97 8.24 6.15 1.27
CA PHE A 97 7.05 6.95 1.55
C PHE A 97 5.77 6.17 1.22
N LEU A 98 4.68 6.53 1.91
CA LEU A 98 3.34 6.01 1.74
C LEU A 98 2.36 7.18 1.55
N PRO A 99 1.22 6.99 0.86
CA PRO A 99 0.18 8.01 0.82
C PRO A 99 -0.38 8.26 2.21
N SER A 100 -0.68 9.52 2.53
CA SER A 100 -1.49 9.90 3.68
C SER A 100 -2.89 9.30 3.60
N GLU A 101 -3.63 9.32 4.72
CA GLU A 101 -5.00 8.77 4.78
C GLU A 101 -5.93 9.44 3.76
N ASP A 102 -5.77 10.74 3.55
CA ASP A 102 -6.51 11.52 2.54
C ASP A 102 -5.92 11.44 1.12
N LYS A 103 -4.81 10.70 0.94
CA LYS A 103 -4.04 10.53 -0.30
C LYS A 103 -3.51 11.84 -0.89
N ARG A 104 -3.44 12.94 -0.13
CA ARG A 104 -2.98 14.24 -0.65
C ARG A 104 -1.48 14.47 -0.49
N ARG A 105 -0.81 13.65 0.31
CA ARG A 105 0.61 13.79 0.64
C ARG A 105 1.28 12.43 0.66
N CYS A 106 2.59 12.43 0.50
CA CYS A 106 3.42 11.28 0.78
C CYS A 106 4.07 11.48 2.16
N VAL A 107 3.80 10.56 3.08
CA VAL A 107 4.32 10.53 4.45
C VAL A 107 5.37 9.43 4.58
N ALA A 108 6.34 9.61 5.49
CA ALA A 108 7.42 8.64 5.66
C ALA A 108 6.86 7.26 6.06
N GLU A 109 7.31 6.20 5.42
CA GLU A 109 6.86 4.83 5.72
C GLU A 109 7.28 4.36 7.11
N ARG A 110 8.42 4.84 7.61
CA ARG A 110 8.96 4.57 8.94
C ARG A 110 9.13 5.90 9.70
N VAL A 111 8.67 5.94 10.94
CA VAL A 111 8.74 7.14 11.80
C VAL A 111 9.30 6.73 13.16
N PRO A 112 10.32 7.44 13.70
CA PRO A 112 10.90 7.12 15.00
C PRO A 112 9.96 7.45 16.17
N LEU A 113 10.32 7.02 17.38
CA LEU A 113 9.54 7.35 18.58
C LEU A 113 9.44 8.86 18.78
N ASP A 114 8.31 9.26 19.37
CA ASP A 114 7.90 10.65 19.59
C ASP A 114 7.76 11.49 18.32
N GLU A 115 7.90 10.96 17.11
CA GLU A 115 7.63 11.72 15.87
C GLU A 115 6.18 11.57 15.39
N ARG A 116 5.77 12.48 14.50
CA ARG A 116 4.39 12.51 13.96
C ARG A 116 4.11 11.31 13.06
N CYS A 117 2.97 10.66 13.29
CA CYS A 117 2.51 9.51 12.53
C CYS A 117 1.04 9.66 12.13
N GLU A 118 0.65 8.94 11.07
CA GLU A 118 -0.73 8.79 10.62
C GLU A 118 -1.20 7.33 10.80
N PHE A 119 -0.28 6.36 10.68
CA PHE A 119 -0.58 4.93 10.73
C PHE A 119 0.25 4.22 11.81
N HIS A 120 -0.36 3.23 12.48
CA HIS A 120 0.37 2.40 13.45
C HIS A 120 1.59 1.69 12.83
N ARG A 121 1.51 1.29 11.56
CA ARG A 121 2.60 0.62 10.83
C ARG A 121 3.87 1.48 10.77
N GLN A 122 3.75 2.81 10.66
CA GLN A 122 4.91 3.70 10.61
C GLN A 122 5.78 3.59 11.86
N CYS A 123 5.11 3.53 13.02
CA CYS A 123 5.77 3.35 14.32
C CYS A 123 6.31 1.92 14.46
N GLN A 124 5.48 0.91 14.13
CA GLN A 124 5.85 -0.51 14.24
C GLN A 124 7.06 -0.91 13.39
N LEU A 125 7.23 -0.28 12.23
CA LEU A 125 8.41 -0.47 11.38
C LEU A 125 9.68 0.10 12.02
N SER A 126 9.57 1.12 12.87
CA SER A 126 10.70 1.66 13.63
C SER A 126 10.94 0.87 14.91
N ASP A 127 9.88 0.61 15.67
CA ASP A 127 9.89 -0.18 16.89
C ASP A 127 8.59 -0.99 17.00
N LYS A 128 8.72 -2.31 17.01
CA LYS A 128 7.63 -3.31 17.03
C LYS A 128 6.69 -3.18 18.25
N PHE A 129 7.14 -2.55 19.33
CA PHE A 129 6.33 -2.31 20.53
C PHE A 129 5.80 -0.88 20.63
N SER A 130 5.88 -0.12 19.54
CA SER A 130 5.28 1.21 19.42
C SER A 130 3.98 1.20 18.61
N SER A 131 3.19 2.26 18.77
CA SER A 131 1.97 2.49 18.01
C SER A 131 1.70 3.98 17.85
N CYS A 132 1.08 4.34 16.74
CA CYS A 132 0.62 5.71 16.53
C CYS A 132 -0.55 6.04 17.46
N HIS A 133 -0.38 7.00 18.36
CA HIS A 133 -1.42 7.36 19.34
C HIS A 133 -2.35 8.44 18.76
N SER A 134 -3.62 8.12 18.51
CA SER A 134 -4.56 8.99 17.76
C SER A 134 -4.82 10.36 18.40
N SER A 135 -4.69 10.50 19.72
CA SER A 135 -4.92 11.81 20.37
C SER A 135 -3.78 12.81 20.15
N GLN A 136 -2.57 12.33 19.88
CA GLN A 136 -1.38 13.17 19.72
C GLN A 136 -0.81 13.08 18.29
N ASN A 137 -1.23 12.06 17.52
CA ASN A 137 -0.65 11.69 16.24
C ASN A 137 0.87 11.51 16.33
N ARG A 138 1.34 10.83 17.39
CA ARG A 138 2.77 10.55 17.64
C ARG A 138 3.02 9.08 17.89
N CYS A 139 4.20 8.60 17.51
CA CYS A 139 4.64 7.24 17.80
C CYS A 139 5.03 7.10 19.27
N LEU A 140 4.21 6.39 20.04
CA LEU A 140 4.44 6.15 21.46
C LEU A 140 4.59 4.65 21.73
N CYS A 141 5.26 4.31 22.83
CA CYS A 141 5.33 2.93 23.29
C CYS A 141 3.94 2.42 23.71
N ARG A 142 3.69 1.13 23.46
CA ARG A 142 2.48 0.45 23.91
C ARG A 142 2.46 0.31 25.43
N THR A 143 1.30 -0.05 25.98
CA THR A 143 1.15 -0.37 27.39
C THR A 143 2.18 -1.40 27.85
N ASN A 144 2.77 -1.18 29.04
CA ASN A 144 3.85 -1.97 29.63
C ASN A 144 5.22 -1.83 28.94
N PHE A 145 5.38 -0.85 28.05
CA PHE A 145 6.65 -0.47 27.46
C PHE A 145 6.94 1.00 27.73
N GLU A 146 8.22 1.32 27.92
CA GLU A 146 8.68 2.69 28.17
C GLU A 146 9.73 3.10 27.15
N SER A 147 9.72 4.38 26.79
CA SER A 147 10.72 4.97 25.90
C SER A 147 12.07 5.10 26.61
N HIS A 148 13.07 4.36 26.14
CA HIS A 148 14.44 4.43 26.61
C HIS A 148 15.39 4.42 25.42
N GLN A 149 16.21 5.47 25.28
CA GLN A 149 17.17 5.63 24.18
C GLN A 149 16.55 5.47 22.78
N GLY A 150 15.32 5.97 22.60
CA GLY A 150 14.62 5.89 21.32
C GLY A 150 14.06 4.50 20.98
N ARG A 151 13.98 3.60 21.96
CA ARG A 151 13.36 2.26 21.83
C ARG A 151 12.30 2.05 22.92
N CYS A 152 11.35 1.16 22.64
CA CYS A 152 10.35 0.73 23.60
C CYS A 152 10.84 -0.52 24.34
N LEU A 153 11.20 -0.35 25.61
CA LEU A 153 11.65 -1.46 26.47
C LEU A 153 10.51 -1.93 27.35
N ALA A 154 10.35 -3.25 27.47
CA ALA A 154 9.34 -3.85 28.33
C ALA A 154 9.63 -3.50 29.81
N VAL A 155 8.61 -3.10 30.55
CA VAL A 155 8.71 -2.71 31.97
C VAL A 155 8.24 -3.85 32.86
N LEU A 156 8.98 -4.13 33.93
CA LEU A 156 8.63 -5.09 34.97
C LEU A 156 7.92 -4.40 36.14
N GLU A 157 7.28 -5.18 37.02
CA GLU A 157 6.66 -4.64 38.23
C GLU A 157 7.67 -4.27 39.32
N SER A 158 8.87 -4.86 39.28
CA SER A 158 9.96 -4.63 40.24
C SER A 158 10.48 -3.19 40.19
N ASN A 159 10.62 -2.56 41.36
CA ASN A 159 11.23 -1.24 41.50
C ASN A 159 12.75 -1.35 41.60
N CYS A 160 13.46 -0.30 41.20
CA CYS A 160 14.92 -0.22 41.25
C CYS A 160 15.41 1.21 41.46
N VAL A 161 16.63 1.32 41.99
CA VAL A 161 17.41 2.55 42.07
C VAL A 161 18.60 2.48 41.12
N ASN A 162 19.19 1.29 40.96
CA ASN A 162 20.31 1.03 40.06
C ASN A 162 20.11 -0.29 39.29
N ASP A 163 20.96 -0.54 38.30
CA ASP A 163 20.87 -1.75 37.47
C ASP A 163 21.08 -3.05 38.26
N THR A 164 21.84 -2.99 39.37
CA THR A 164 22.11 -4.17 40.20
C THR A 164 20.88 -4.68 40.93
N ASP A 165 19.91 -3.81 41.22
CA ASP A 165 18.62 -4.18 41.82
C ASP A 165 17.80 -5.10 40.90
N CYS A 166 18.03 -5.02 39.58
CA CYS A 166 17.31 -5.80 38.57
C CYS A 166 18.00 -7.13 38.23
N GLY A 167 19.21 -7.41 38.74
CA GLY A 167 20.00 -8.58 38.34
C GLY A 167 19.32 -9.95 38.51
N SER A 168 18.35 -10.06 39.42
CA SER A 168 17.55 -11.28 39.64
C SER A 168 16.42 -11.50 38.62
N CYS A 169 16.07 -10.46 37.84
CA CYS A 169 14.96 -10.47 36.89
C CYS A 169 15.38 -10.91 35.47
N GLY A 170 16.61 -11.43 35.30
CA GLY A 170 17.20 -11.81 34.02
C GLY A 170 17.86 -10.62 33.31
N ALA A 171 17.85 -10.62 31.97
CA ALA A 171 18.42 -9.55 31.13
C ALA A 171 17.64 -8.23 31.25
N SER A 172 17.81 -7.57 32.39
CA SER A 172 17.07 -6.38 32.79
C SER A 172 17.99 -5.27 33.28
N LEU A 173 17.52 -4.04 33.18
CA LEU A 173 18.20 -2.81 33.52
C LEU A 173 17.24 -1.90 34.29
N CYS A 174 17.76 -0.95 35.06
CA CYS A 174 16.92 -0.01 35.78
C CYS A 174 16.56 1.18 34.89
N LEU A 175 15.26 1.45 34.72
CA LEU A 175 14.76 2.60 33.98
C LEU A 175 14.67 3.80 34.94
N PRO A 176 15.61 4.77 34.92
CA PRO A 176 15.75 5.74 36.02
C PRO A 176 14.55 6.69 36.14
N LYS A 177 13.89 6.98 35.00
CA LYS A 177 12.71 7.84 34.96
C LYS A 177 11.51 7.23 35.68
N LEU A 178 11.34 5.90 35.58
CA LEU A 178 10.23 5.18 36.17
C LEU A 178 10.57 4.55 37.53
N LYS A 179 11.87 4.44 37.87
CA LYS A 179 12.37 3.69 39.03
C LYS A 179 11.89 2.23 39.02
N LYS A 180 11.79 1.65 37.84
CA LYS A 180 11.36 0.27 37.59
C LYS A 180 12.36 -0.47 36.73
N CYS A 181 12.47 -1.78 36.94
CA CYS A 181 13.26 -2.63 36.07
C CYS A 181 12.59 -2.72 34.69
N GLY A 182 13.40 -2.67 33.64
CA GLY A 182 12.98 -2.91 32.27
C GLY A 182 13.84 -3.98 31.61
N CYS A 183 13.32 -4.63 30.59
CA CYS A 183 14.06 -5.64 29.84
C CYS A 183 15.03 -4.99 28.85
N ALA A 184 16.21 -5.60 28.70
CA ALA A 184 17.18 -5.21 27.69
C ALA A 184 16.61 -5.38 26.27
N VAL A 185 17.33 -4.84 25.27
CA VAL A 185 16.94 -4.96 23.86
C VAL A 185 16.78 -6.43 23.47
N ASN A 186 15.70 -6.73 22.74
CA ASN A 186 15.29 -8.08 22.33
C ASN A 186 14.78 -9.01 23.45
N TYR A 187 14.64 -8.51 24.67
CA TYR A 187 13.95 -9.21 25.74
C TYR A 187 12.60 -8.54 26.04
N VAL A 188 11.65 -9.35 26.49
CA VAL A 188 10.32 -8.88 26.90
C VAL A 188 9.95 -9.47 28.24
N HIS A 189 8.94 -8.89 28.89
CA HIS A 189 8.48 -9.42 30.16
C HIS A 189 7.72 -10.75 29.97
N ASN A 190 7.80 -11.65 30.94
CA ASN A 190 6.95 -12.84 31.02
C ASN A 190 5.48 -12.46 31.29
N ARG A 191 4.57 -13.47 31.34
CA ARG A 191 3.13 -13.22 31.58
C ARG A 191 2.85 -12.43 32.86
N ASN A 192 3.66 -12.64 33.90
CA ASN A 192 3.48 -12.02 35.22
C ASN A 192 4.28 -10.73 35.40
N MET A 193 4.99 -10.24 34.37
CA MET A 193 5.82 -9.03 34.45
C MET A 193 6.90 -9.05 35.54
N THR A 194 7.38 -10.24 35.91
CA THR A 194 8.37 -10.46 36.98
C THR A 194 9.78 -10.68 36.47
N MET A 195 9.94 -11.15 35.23
CA MET A 195 11.25 -11.44 34.65
C MET A 195 11.27 -11.19 33.15
N CYS A 196 12.47 -11.02 32.61
CA CYS A 196 12.71 -10.86 31.19
C CYS A 196 12.98 -12.21 30.53
N ILE A 197 12.27 -12.48 29.45
CA ILE A 197 12.38 -13.68 28.61
C ILE A 197 12.78 -13.28 27.19
N THR A 198 13.40 -14.22 26.48
CA THR A 198 13.76 -14.06 25.07
C THR A 198 12.52 -14.10 24.17
N GLY A 199 12.70 -13.65 22.93
CA GLY A 199 11.71 -13.90 21.88
C GLY A 199 11.50 -15.39 21.61
N SER A 200 10.36 -15.72 21.02
CA SER A 200 10.00 -17.06 20.57
C SER A 200 9.73 -17.04 19.06
N ASP A 201 10.26 -18.02 18.33
CA ASP A 201 10.14 -18.08 16.89
C ASP A 201 8.80 -18.69 16.44
N TYR A 202 8.54 -18.69 15.14
CA TYR A 202 7.27 -19.18 14.59
C TYR A 202 7.09 -20.67 14.89
N GLY A 203 5.96 -21.04 15.50
CA GLY A 203 5.63 -22.41 15.90
C GLY A 203 6.14 -22.82 17.28
N ASP A 204 7.04 -22.04 17.88
CA ASP A 204 7.61 -22.32 19.20
C ASP A 204 6.61 -22.07 20.33
N GLY A 205 6.93 -22.67 21.49
CA GLY A 205 6.17 -22.49 22.72
C GLY A 205 6.18 -21.03 23.19
N CYS A 206 5.03 -20.52 23.61
CA CYS A 206 4.91 -19.16 24.13
C CYS A 206 3.95 -19.06 25.33
N GLU A 207 4.25 -18.11 26.20
CA GLU A 207 3.37 -17.70 27.31
C GLU A 207 2.59 -16.42 27.01
N SER A 208 3.16 -15.55 26.19
CA SER A 208 2.63 -14.22 25.89
C SER A 208 2.87 -13.85 24.43
N SER A 209 2.03 -12.96 23.88
CA SER A 209 2.19 -12.46 22.52
C SER A 209 3.41 -11.56 22.35
N THR A 210 3.88 -10.92 23.42
CA THR A 210 5.07 -10.05 23.37
C THR A 210 6.33 -10.87 23.04
N ALA A 211 6.44 -12.10 23.54
CA ALA A 211 7.54 -13.01 23.21
C ALA A 211 7.59 -13.31 21.70
N CYS A 212 6.44 -13.64 21.10
CA CYS A 212 6.34 -13.86 19.66
C CYS A 212 6.65 -12.60 18.84
N GLN A 213 6.28 -11.42 19.33
CA GLN A 213 6.50 -10.16 18.62
C GLN A 213 7.98 -9.78 18.50
N VAL A 214 8.83 -10.27 19.41
CA VAL A 214 10.28 -10.06 19.32
C VAL A 214 10.82 -10.67 18.03
N SER A 215 10.52 -11.93 17.73
CA SER A 215 11.04 -12.61 16.54
C SER A 215 10.22 -12.30 15.29
N LEU A 216 8.89 -12.34 15.42
CA LEU A 216 7.94 -12.28 14.29
C LEU A 216 7.49 -10.86 13.91
N GLY A 217 7.88 -9.84 14.68
CA GLY A 217 7.42 -8.46 14.50
C GLY A 217 6.02 -8.21 15.07
N ALA A 218 5.46 -7.03 14.80
CA ALA A 218 4.22 -6.58 15.43
C ALA A 218 2.99 -7.47 15.14
N GLY A 219 3.05 -8.28 14.08
CA GLY A 219 2.04 -9.26 13.69
C GLY A 219 2.07 -10.58 14.48
N GLY A 220 3.09 -10.81 15.30
CA GLY A 220 3.19 -12.00 16.15
C GLY A 220 2.12 -12.06 17.24
N GLN A 221 1.58 -13.25 17.48
CA GLN A 221 0.67 -13.55 18.58
C GLN A 221 0.93 -14.95 19.14
N CYS A 222 0.73 -15.09 20.44
CA CYS A 222 0.69 -16.40 21.10
C CYS A 222 -0.74 -16.94 21.04
N GLN A 223 -0.97 -18.03 20.32
CA GLN A 223 -2.25 -18.71 20.19
C GLN A 223 -2.03 -20.20 20.44
N ASP A 224 -2.83 -20.80 21.33
CA ASP A 224 -2.71 -22.21 21.73
C ASP A 224 -1.28 -22.59 22.17
N HIS A 225 -0.66 -21.72 22.96
CA HIS A 225 0.72 -21.82 23.44
C HIS A 225 1.78 -21.90 22.32
N ARG A 226 1.44 -21.51 21.09
CA ARG A 226 2.37 -21.43 19.97
C ARG A 226 2.42 -20.05 19.34
N CYS A 227 3.61 -19.62 18.94
CA CYS A 227 3.75 -18.38 18.21
C CYS A 227 3.25 -18.53 16.78
N THR A 228 2.28 -17.70 16.41
CA THR A 228 1.66 -17.65 15.10
C THR A 228 1.52 -16.20 14.64
N CYS A 229 1.17 -15.99 13.38
CA CYS A 229 0.78 -14.68 12.90
C CYS A 229 -0.69 -14.43 13.21
N ARG A 230 -1.03 -13.20 13.59
CA ARG A 230 -2.41 -12.72 13.73
C ARG A 230 -3.18 -12.93 12.42
N SER A 231 -4.50 -13.03 12.48
CA SER A 231 -5.37 -13.22 11.30
C SER A 231 -5.24 -12.16 10.20
N THR A 232 -4.72 -10.97 10.53
CA THR A 232 -4.45 -9.87 9.59
C THR A 232 -3.04 -9.88 9.02
N HIS A 233 -2.26 -10.93 9.31
CA HIS A 233 -0.87 -11.09 8.89
C HIS A 233 -0.65 -12.50 8.35
N TYR A 234 0.32 -12.65 7.46
CA TYR A 234 0.76 -13.94 6.96
C TYR A 234 2.25 -14.15 7.26
N PRO A 235 2.69 -15.40 7.48
CA PRO A 235 4.10 -15.70 7.68
C PRO A 235 4.86 -15.62 6.36
N ARG A 236 5.99 -14.91 6.36
CA ARG A 236 6.90 -14.73 5.23
C ARG A 236 8.33 -15.06 5.64
N MET A 237 9.07 -15.76 4.79
CA MET A 237 10.51 -15.92 4.97
C MET A 237 11.21 -14.61 4.64
N VAL A 238 12.02 -14.12 5.57
CA VAL A 238 12.90 -12.97 5.34
C VAL A 238 14.34 -13.44 5.47
N ALA A 239 15.17 -13.06 4.49
CA ALA A 239 16.60 -13.25 4.59
C ALA A 239 17.11 -12.44 5.80
N ASN A 240 18.04 -13.02 6.56
CA ASN A 240 18.68 -12.32 7.67
C ASN A 240 19.50 -11.13 7.14
N THR A 241 18.88 -9.96 7.06
CA THR A 241 19.59 -8.68 6.94
C THR A 241 20.02 -8.23 8.33
N SER A 242 20.99 -8.93 8.93
CA SER A 242 21.66 -8.40 10.12
C SER A 242 22.70 -7.35 9.70
N PRO A 243 22.67 -6.12 10.23
CA PRO A 243 23.86 -5.28 10.30
C PRO A 243 24.82 -5.88 11.34
N LYS A 244 26.07 -6.07 10.91
CA LYS A 244 27.33 -6.07 11.69
C LYS A 244 27.20 -5.87 13.21
N GLU A 245 27.54 -6.90 13.97
CA GLU A 245 28.66 -6.84 14.94
C GLU A 245 29.03 -8.29 15.35
N GLU A 246 30.28 -8.62 15.02
CA GLU A 246 31.14 -9.74 15.43
C GLU A 246 30.55 -10.84 16.34
N GLU A 247 29.76 -11.76 15.79
CA GLU A 247 29.74 -13.14 16.30
C GLU A 247 29.82 -14.13 15.14
N THR A 248 30.79 -15.02 15.22
CA THR A 248 31.02 -16.13 14.31
C THR A 248 29.89 -17.15 14.45
N VAL A 249 28.80 -16.96 13.70
CA VAL A 249 27.69 -17.90 13.67
C VAL A 249 27.66 -18.63 12.33
N ASP A 250 27.58 -19.95 12.45
CA ASP A 250 27.62 -20.99 11.43
C ASP A 250 26.68 -20.71 10.23
N SER A 251 27.15 -20.96 9.01
CA SER A 251 26.54 -20.54 7.72
C SER A 251 25.20 -21.23 7.35
N HIS A 252 24.55 -21.93 8.28
CA HIS A 252 23.38 -22.77 7.99
C HIS A 252 22.03 -22.26 8.53
N GLN A 253 21.94 -21.08 9.17
CA GLN A 253 20.66 -20.54 9.70
C GLN A 253 20.30 -19.13 9.15
N LEU A 254 20.11 -18.99 7.83
CA LEU A 254 19.95 -17.68 7.17
C LEU A 254 18.52 -17.24 6.81
N LYS A 255 17.49 -18.01 7.17
CA LYS A 255 16.08 -17.65 6.91
C LYS A 255 15.29 -17.63 8.21
N ARG A 256 14.70 -16.48 8.55
CA ARG A 256 13.76 -16.34 9.68
C ARG A 256 12.35 -16.05 9.17
N ILE A 257 11.34 -16.43 9.94
CA ILE A 257 9.94 -16.13 9.61
C ILE A 257 9.55 -14.79 10.25
N SER A 258 8.96 -13.88 9.47
CA SER A 258 8.37 -12.62 9.92
C SER A 258 6.86 -12.64 9.61
N CYS A 259 6.06 -12.02 10.47
CA CYS A 259 4.63 -11.83 10.20
C CYS A 259 4.41 -10.50 9.47
N GLU A 260 4.11 -10.58 8.17
CA GLU A 260 3.82 -9.41 7.33
C GLU A 260 2.31 -9.17 7.23
N PRO A 261 1.85 -7.90 7.17
CA PRO A 261 0.42 -7.62 7.02
C PRO A 261 -0.16 -8.23 5.75
N THR A 262 -1.35 -8.83 5.85
CA THR A 262 -2.17 -9.22 4.71
C THR A 262 -2.51 -7.98 3.90
N VAL A 263 -2.42 -8.07 2.58
CA VAL A 263 -2.77 -6.96 1.68
C VAL A 263 -4.27 -7.01 1.40
N PRO A 264 -5.08 -6.06 1.90
CA PRO A 264 -6.52 -6.03 1.61
C PRO A 264 -6.80 -5.47 0.21
N PHE A 265 -8.00 -5.73 -0.32
CA PHE A 265 -8.52 -5.01 -1.47
C PHE A 265 -8.51 -3.49 -1.21
N GLY A 266 -8.09 -2.71 -2.21
CA GLY A 266 -7.96 -1.26 -2.10
C GLY A 266 -6.69 -0.79 -1.36
N ALA A 267 -5.82 -1.70 -0.93
CA ALA A 267 -4.52 -1.34 -0.37
C ALA A 267 -3.68 -0.55 -1.38
N TYR A 268 -2.88 0.39 -0.89
CA TYR A 268 -1.96 1.14 -1.74
C TYR A 268 -0.90 0.22 -2.37
N CYS A 269 -0.64 0.42 -3.65
CA CYS A 269 0.41 -0.27 -4.39
C CYS A 269 1.11 0.68 -5.38
N ARG A 270 2.38 0.40 -5.67
CA ARG A 270 3.17 1.05 -6.73
C ARG A 270 3.29 0.13 -7.93
N ILE A 271 3.40 -1.17 -7.67
CA ILE A 271 3.55 -2.24 -8.66
C ILE A 271 2.75 -3.48 -8.24
N ASP A 272 2.51 -4.39 -9.18
CA ASP A 272 1.69 -5.60 -8.93
C ASP A 272 2.21 -6.47 -7.80
N SER A 273 3.54 -6.53 -7.59
CA SER A 273 4.14 -7.31 -6.50
C SER A 273 3.80 -6.77 -5.11
N ASP A 274 3.42 -5.49 -4.99
CA ASP A 274 2.95 -4.94 -3.71
C ASP A 274 1.59 -5.53 -3.30
N CYS A 275 0.83 -6.05 -4.28
CA CYS A 275 -0.43 -6.73 -4.08
C CYS A 275 -0.29 -8.26 -3.91
N GLN A 276 0.94 -8.78 -3.96
CA GLN A 276 1.20 -10.21 -3.86
C GLN A 276 1.53 -10.60 -2.42
N MET A 277 0.90 -11.67 -1.95
CA MET A 277 1.29 -12.34 -0.70
C MET A 277 2.21 -13.50 -1.07
N HIS A 278 3.37 -13.57 -0.43
CA HIS A 278 4.34 -14.68 -0.61
C HIS A 278 4.34 -15.56 0.65
N PRO A 279 3.37 -16.47 0.80
CA PRO A 279 3.31 -17.36 1.96
C PRO A 279 4.46 -18.38 1.93
N LEU A 280 4.81 -18.93 3.11
CA LEU A 280 5.90 -19.90 3.28
C LEU A 280 5.87 -21.09 2.29
N MET A 281 4.68 -21.54 1.86
CA MET A 281 4.53 -22.71 1.00
C MET A 281 4.75 -22.45 -0.50
N ALA A 282 5.15 -21.23 -0.87
CA ALA A 282 5.31 -20.83 -2.27
C ALA A 282 6.71 -21.14 -2.85
N GLU A 283 7.74 -21.38 -2.02
CA GLU A 283 9.13 -21.54 -2.50
C GLU A 283 9.50 -22.99 -2.86
N ASP A 284 8.89 -24.00 -2.23
CA ASP A 284 9.24 -25.43 -2.44
C ASP A 284 8.34 -26.13 -3.47
N ALA A 285 7.36 -25.44 -4.05
CA ALA A 285 6.54 -25.98 -5.12
C ALA A 285 7.25 -25.76 -6.46
N GLU A 286 7.74 -26.83 -7.10
CA GLU A 286 8.21 -26.85 -8.50
C GLU A 286 7.11 -26.46 -9.52
N GLN A 287 5.91 -26.14 -9.05
CA GLN A 287 4.78 -25.73 -9.88
C GLN A 287 4.77 -24.22 -10.08
N PRO A 288 4.40 -23.73 -11.28
CA PRO A 288 4.21 -22.30 -11.52
C PRO A 288 3.29 -21.71 -10.47
N LEU A 289 3.73 -20.63 -9.81
CA LEU A 289 2.91 -19.91 -8.84
C LEU A 289 1.54 -19.59 -9.48
N PRO A 290 0.43 -19.88 -8.80
CA PRO A 290 -0.88 -19.54 -9.33
C PRO A 290 -0.93 -18.05 -9.66
N PRO A 291 -1.64 -17.64 -10.73
CA PRO A 291 -1.75 -16.24 -11.09
C PRO A 291 -2.27 -15.44 -9.89
N SER A 292 -1.62 -14.31 -9.60
CA SER A 292 -2.00 -13.47 -8.46
C SER A 292 -3.49 -13.14 -8.50
N ALA A 293 -4.16 -13.28 -7.35
CA ALA A 293 -5.56 -12.88 -7.21
C ALA A 293 -5.75 -11.35 -7.32
N MET A 294 -4.67 -10.59 -7.11
CA MET A 294 -4.67 -9.13 -7.13
C MET A 294 -3.59 -8.55 -8.05
N GLU A 295 -3.88 -7.39 -8.64
CA GLU A 295 -2.99 -6.57 -9.46
C GLU A 295 -3.08 -5.10 -9.03
N CYS A 296 -2.06 -4.31 -9.32
CA CYS A 296 -2.01 -2.90 -8.98
C CYS A 296 -2.65 -2.06 -10.08
N LYS A 297 -3.79 -1.43 -9.78
CA LYS A 297 -4.51 -0.57 -10.72
C LYS A 297 -4.90 0.74 -10.05
N TRP A 298 -4.50 1.86 -10.64
CA TRP A 298 -4.79 3.20 -10.12
C TRP A 298 -4.20 3.45 -8.72
N GLY A 299 -3.01 2.88 -8.47
CA GLY A 299 -2.34 2.93 -7.17
C GLY A 299 -2.99 2.09 -6.08
N GLU A 300 -3.95 1.24 -6.42
CA GLU A 300 -4.67 0.38 -5.47
C GLU A 300 -4.67 -1.09 -5.91
N CYS A 301 -4.62 -2.00 -4.94
CA CYS A 301 -4.75 -3.42 -5.17
C CYS A 301 -6.19 -3.77 -5.53
N ARG A 302 -6.40 -4.30 -6.73
CA ARG A 302 -7.70 -4.72 -7.24
C ARG A 302 -7.67 -6.19 -7.64
N CYS A 303 -8.83 -6.84 -7.60
CA CYS A 303 -8.95 -8.22 -8.05
C CYS A 303 -8.68 -8.33 -9.55
N THR A 304 -8.00 -9.41 -9.96
CA THR A 304 -7.89 -9.76 -11.38
C THR A 304 -9.23 -10.21 -11.95
N ALA A 305 -9.36 -10.28 -13.28
CA ALA A 305 -10.64 -10.49 -13.97
C ALA A 305 -11.43 -11.77 -13.59
N HIS A 306 -10.82 -12.75 -12.94
CA HIS A 306 -11.44 -14.01 -12.52
C HIS A 306 -11.70 -14.10 -11.01
N HIS A 307 -11.54 -13.00 -10.29
CA HIS A 307 -11.72 -12.93 -8.86
C HIS A 307 -12.75 -11.85 -8.51
N SER A 308 -13.61 -12.14 -7.54
CA SER A 308 -14.57 -11.19 -6.97
C SER A 308 -14.15 -10.81 -5.56
N VAL A 309 -14.56 -9.62 -5.13
CA VAL A 309 -14.28 -9.15 -3.76
C VAL A 309 -15.27 -9.79 -2.80
N ARG A 310 -14.76 -10.47 -1.78
CA ARG A 310 -15.53 -10.98 -0.64
C ARG A 310 -14.73 -10.74 0.63
N ASP A 311 -15.32 -10.08 1.62
CA ASP A 311 -14.68 -9.76 2.91
C ASP A 311 -13.30 -9.07 2.76
N ASN A 312 -13.20 -8.10 1.82
CA ASN A 312 -11.96 -7.40 1.44
C ASN A 312 -10.84 -8.29 0.88
N GLN A 313 -11.17 -9.50 0.43
CA GLN A 313 -10.25 -10.43 -0.21
C GLN A 313 -10.74 -10.79 -1.62
N CYS A 314 -9.80 -11.06 -2.52
CA CYS A 314 -10.11 -11.50 -3.87
C CYS A 314 -10.25 -13.02 -3.89
N VAL A 315 -11.49 -13.51 -3.99
CA VAL A 315 -11.80 -14.94 -4.07
C VAL A 315 -12.10 -15.32 -5.51
N ARG A 316 -11.60 -16.48 -5.95
CA ARG A 316 -11.83 -16.96 -7.31
C ARG A 316 -13.33 -17.21 -7.48
N GLU A 317 -13.92 -16.63 -8.52
CA GLU A 317 -15.29 -16.96 -8.87
C GLU A 317 -15.33 -18.45 -9.18
N SER A 318 -16.06 -19.21 -8.36
CA SER A 318 -16.36 -20.60 -8.67
C SER A 318 -17.23 -20.53 -9.91
N GLY A 319 -16.63 -20.74 -11.10
CA GLY A 319 -17.35 -20.74 -12.35
C GLY A 319 -18.58 -21.59 -12.14
N GLY A 320 -19.75 -20.93 -12.17
CA GLY A 320 -20.99 -21.57 -11.79
C GLY A 320 -21.11 -22.85 -12.58
N SER A 321 -20.97 -23.98 -11.91
CA SER A 321 -21.52 -25.21 -12.42
C SER A 321 -23.00 -24.91 -12.53
N THR A 322 -23.43 -24.56 -13.74
CA THR A 322 -24.82 -24.69 -14.15
C THR A 322 -25.14 -26.15 -13.86
N SER A 323 -25.62 -26.41 -12.65
CA SER A 323 -26.34 -27.62 -12.32
C SER A 323 -27.51 -27.61 -13.28
N ILE A 324 -27.36 -28.32 -14.39
CA ILE A 324 -28.46 -28.60 -15.31
C ILE A 324 -29.50 -29.27 -14.41
N PRO A 325 -30.69 -28.65 -14.22
CA PRO A 325 -31.69 -29.25 -13.36
C PRO A 325 -32.06 -30.60 -13.96
N SER A 326 -31.78 -31.67 -13.23
CA SER A 326 -31.99 -33.07 -13.59
C SER A 326 -33.48 -33.48 -13.58
N THR A 327 -34.39 -32.52 -13.77
CA THR A 327 -35.85 -32.72 -13.71
C THR A 327 -36.53 -32.91 -15.07
N LEU A 328 -35.79 -32.93 -16.18
CA LEU A 328 -36.36 -33.09 -17.54
C LEU A 328 -36.40 -34.52 -18.09
N TRP A 329 -36.04 -35.55 -17.31
CA TRP A 329 -35.99 -36.95 -17.76
C TRP A 329 -37.15 -37.86 -17.30
N VAL A 330 -38.18 -37.34 -16.62
CA VAL A 330 -39.34 -38.15 -16.18
C VAL A 330 -40.55 -38.05 -17.14
N GLY A 331 -40.49 -37.18 -18.16
CA GLY A 331 -41.63 -36.90 -19.05
C GLY A 331 -41.73 -37.74 -20.34
N LEU A 332 -40.88 -38.76 -20.55
CA LEU A 332 -40.82 -39.46 -21.85
C LEU A 332 -41.01 -40.99 -21.78
N LEU A 333 -41.72 -41.50 -20.77
CA LEU A 333 -42.05 -42.94 -20.65
C LEU A 333 -43.55 -43.26 -20.47
N ILE A 334 -44.47 -42.28 -20.54
CA ILE A 334 -45.92 -42.51 -20.30
C ILE A 334 -46.78 -42.42 -21.59
N HIS A 335 -46.18 -42.43 -22.80
CA HIS A 335 -46.96 -42.35 -24.05
C HIS A 335 -46.92 -43.57 -24.99
N THR A 336 -46.47 -44.74 -24.54
CA THR A 336 -46.49 -45.97 -25.37
C THR A 336 -47.40 -47.10 -24.86
N SER A 337 -48.42 -46.81 -24.03
CA SER A 337 -49.32 -47.86 -23.50
C SER A 337 -50.81 -47.57 -23.67
N LEU A 338 -51.24 -47.06 -24.83
CA LEU A 338 -52.68 -46.93 -25.14
C LEU A 338 -52.95 -47.00 -26.65
N ILE A 339 -52.50 -48.07 -27.29
CA ILE A 339 -53.10 -48.60 -28.54
C ILE A 339 -53.07 -50.13 -28.44
N LEU A 340 -54.15 -50.71 -27.90
CA LEU A 340 -54.67 -52.06 -28.15
C LEU A 340 -55.66 -52.40 -27.02
N TYR A 341 -56.93 -52.02 -27.19
CA TYR A 341 -58.11 -52.86 -26.93
C TYR A 341 -59.36 -52.22 -27.53
#